data_AF-A0A0S8JQA8-F1
#
_entry.id   AF-A0A0S8JQA8-F1
#
_cell.length_a   1.000
_cell.length_b   1.000
_cell.length_c   1.000
_cell.angle_alpha   90.00
_cell.angle_beta   90.00
_cell.angle_gamma   90.00
#
_symmetry.space_group_name_H-M   'P 1'
#
loop_
_entity.id
_entity.type
_entity.pdbx_description
1 polymer ?
#
loop_
_entity_poly.entity_id
_entity_poly.type
_entity_poly.pdbx_seq_one_letter_code
_entity_poly.pdbx_strand_id
1 'polypeptide(L)'
;MGYRVAFSMPTHSSQALEALFRHCSEFGFCGLQLKPCQYEPFLGDPAGFLGRWGEWAPLATALVVDLRVASDAGRRLLEQVLDLSVGMDGDLVVLCCDGPPLATDAERAKSLLAQLDAIGRRARGKGLKTLLINRQGRLIERRADLELFAATADPDVLGLALDTAHLVLCGETDPASTVRDFRRHLADVHLKDLARSRFPMLEGKQGELRSIGEGEIDFRPVFEALDAIGYTGWLTVDDEGGSREPVECMSRASEFLQSILQGQGKGQ
;
A
#
# COMPACT_ATOMS: atom_id res chain seq x y z
N MET A 1 3.12 14.80 15.51
CA MET A 1 3.29 13.33 15.34
C MET A 1 4.20 13.07 14.14
N GLY A 2 4.99 11.99 14.18
CA GLY A 2 5.98 11.66 13.14
C GLY A 2 5.67 10.33 12.46
N TYR A 3 4.66 10.31 11.60
CA TYR A 3 4.39 9.16 10.73
C TYR A 3 5.58 8.91 9.80
N ARG A 4 5.84 7.64 9.47
CA ARG A 4 6.72 7.30 8.34
C ARG A 4 5.89 7.43 7.09
N VAL A 5 6.22 8.41 6.24
CA VAL A 5 5.45 8.70 5.03
C VAL A 5 6.23 8.27 3.82
N ALA A 6 5.64 7.38 3.01
CA ALA A 6 6.15 6.96 1.71
C ALA A 6 5.31 7.57 0.59
N PHE A 7 5.89 7.59 -0.61
CA PHE A 7 5.19 7.95 -1.84
C PHE A 7 5.18 6.77 -2.81
N SER A 8 4.07 6.56 -3.52
CA SER A 8 3.91 5.53 -4.55
C SER A 8 3.24 6.12 -5.76
N MET A 9 3.79 5.87 -6.94
CA MET A 9 3.23 6.29 -8.21
C MET A 9 3.80 5.41 -9.33
N PRO A 10 2.97 4.89 -10.26
CA PRO A 10 3.49 4.23 -11.45
C PRO A 10 4.18 5.26 -12.36
N THR A 11 5.29 4.87 -12.98
CA THR A 11 6.04 5.73 -13.91
C THR A 11 6.16 5.07 -15.27
N HIS A 12 6.07 5.87 -16.34
CA HIS A 12 6.13 5.39 -17.72
C HIS A 12 7.44 5.74 -18.45
N SER A 13 8.42 6.31 -17.75
CA SER A 13 9.75 6.61 -18.28
C SER A 13 10.82 6.50 -17.19
N SER A 14 12.07 6.26 -17.60
CA SER A 14 13.20 6.26 -16.66
C SER A 14 13.43 7.62 -16.02
N GLN A 15 13.10 8.71 -16.72
CA GLN A 15 13.21 10.09 -16.22
C GLN A 15 12.20 10.33 -15.08
N ALA A 16 10.96 9.86 -15.24
CA ALA A 16 9.94 9.95 -14.20
C ALA A 16 10.32 9.10 -12.97
N LEU A 17 10.84 7.88 -13.18
CA LEU A 17 11.32 7.05 -12.06
C LEU A 17 12.51 7.68 -11.34
N GLU A 18 13.47 8.26 -12.08
CA GLU A 18 14.59 8.97 -11.47
C GLU A 18 14.14 10.20 -10.70
N ALA A 19 13.12 10.91 -11.18
CA ALA A 19 12.53 12.04 -10.46
C ALA A 19 11.93 11.63 -9.10
N LEU A 20 11.32 10.44 -8.99
CA LEU A 20 10.83 9.92 -7.71
C LEU A 20 11.99 9.78 -6.70
N PHE A 21 13.03 9.03 -7.05
CA PHE A 21 14.17 8.80 -6.16
C PHE A 21 14.91 10.08 -5.79
N ARG A 22 15.09 10.98 -6.77
CA ARG A 22 15.84 12.21 -6.56
C ARG A 22 15.12 13.21 -5.64
N HIS A 23 13.80 13.31 -5.76
CA HIS A 23 13.05 14.40 -5.14
C HIS A 23 12.15 14.00 -3.96
N CYS A 24 11.91 12.70 -3.69
CA CYS A 24 10.97 12.30 -2.64
C CYS A 24 11.33 12.88 -1.26
N SER A 25 12.62 12.86 -0.90
CA SER A 25 13.11 13.42 0.36
C SER A 25 12.95 14.94 0.45
N GLU A 26 13.04 15.66 -0.68
CA GLU A 26 12.83 17.12 -0.72
C GLU A 26 11.39 17.50 -0.34
N PHE A 27 10.43 16.61 -0.61
CA PHE A 27 9.02 16.79 -0.26
C PHE A 27 8.62 16.13 1.06
N GLY A 28 9.57 15.64 1.85
CA GLY A 28 9.34 15.07 3.17
C GLY A 28 8.91 13.60 3.20
N PHE A 29 9.01 12.89 2.08
CA PHE A 29 8.80 11.44 2.04
C PHE A 29 10.10 10.74 2.42
N CYS A 30 10.03 9.85 3.42
CA CYS A 30 11.18 9.07 3.88
C CYS A 30 11.30 7.70 3.19
N GLY A 31 10.48 7.44 2.17
CA GLY A 31 10.50 6.20 1.42
C GLY A 31 9.64 6.26 0.15
N LEU A 32 9.84 5.27 -0.69
CA LEU A 32 9.15 5.00 -1.93
C LEU A 32 8.60 3.58 -1.87
N GLN A 33 7.35 3.43 -2.25
CA GLN A 33 6.75 2.13 -2.50
C GLN A 33 6.67 1.90 -4.01
N LEU A 34 7.52 1.01 -4.52
CA LEU A 34 7.68 0.77 -5.95
C LEU A 34 6.60 -0.15 -6.50
N LYS A 35 6.11 0.17 -7.69
CA LYS A 35 5.22 -0.67 -8.51
C LYS A 35 6.02 -1.68 -9.33
N PRO A 36 5.41 -2.79 -9.80
CA PRO A 36 6.11 -3.85 -10.53
C PRO A 36 7.05 -3.37 -11.64
N CYS A 37 6.58 -2.50 -12.53
CA CYS A 37 7.37 -2.00 -13.65
C CYS A 37 8.66 -1.24 -13.28
N GLN A 38 8.78 -0.80 -12.01
CA GLN A 38 9.92 -0.01 -11.53
C GLN A 38 11.05 -0.88 -10.97
N TYR A 39 10.76 -2.11 -10.55
CA TYR A 39 11.75 -3.02 -9.95
C TYR A 39 11.88 -4.35 -10.67
N GLU A 40 10.87 -4.80 -11.44
CA GLU A 40 10.87 -6.09 -12.13
C GLU A 40 12.11 -6.34 -13.02
N PRO A 41 12.67 -5.34 -13.73
CA PRO A 41 13.90 -5.53 -14.49
C PRO A 41 15.12 -5.96 -13.66
N PHE A 42 15.07 -5.78 -12.33
CA PHE A 42 16.14 -6.13 -11.39
C PHE A 42 15.85 -7.43 -10.62
N LEU A 43 14.77 -8.16 -10.94
CA LEU A 43 14.51 -9.45 -10.30
C LEU A 43 15.64 -10.44 -10.62
N GLY A 44 16.26 -10.98 -9.58
CA GLY A 44 17.44 -11.82 -9.69
C GLY A 44 18.77 -11.06 -9.86
N ASP A 45 18.74 -9.72 -9.87
CA ASP A 45 19.92 -8.86 -9.86
C ASP A 45 19.80 -7.71 -8.83
N PRO A 46 19.81 -8.02 -7.51
CA PRO A 46 19.80 -6.98 -6.48
C PRO A 46 21.01 -6.05 -6.55
N ALA A 47 22.18 -6.56 -6.97
CA ALA A 47 23.39 -5.76 -7.14
C ALA A 47 23.23 -4.70 -8.24
N GLY A 48 22.57 -5.05 -9.36
CA GLY A 48 22.21 -4.10 -10.41
C GLY A 48 21.25 -3.02 -9.93
N PHE A 49 20.28 -3.36 -9.07
CA PHE A 49 19.39 -2.35 -8.45
C PHE A 49 20.20 -1.36 -7.60
N LEU A 50 21.04 -1.87 -6.70
CA LEU A 50 21.92 -1.05 -5.86
C LEU A 50 22.88 -0.21 -6.71
N GLY A 51 23.43 -0.77 -7.80
CA GLY A 51 24.30 -0.05 -8.71
C GLY A 51 23.59 1.08 -9.47
N ARG A 52 22.31 0.89 -9.85
CA ARG A 52 21.52 1.91 -10.55
C ARG A 52 21.13 3.08 -9.66
N TRP A 53 20.74 2.79 -8.41
CA TRP A 53 20.17 3.78 -7.50
C TRP A 53 21.16 4.30 -6.46
N GLY A 54 22.27 3.60 -6.24
CA GLY A 54 23.36 4.05 -5.36
C GLY A 54 22.86 4.43 -3.98
N GLU A 55 23.18 5.65 -3.55
CA GLU A 55 22.75 6.20 -2.26
C GLU A 55 21.24 6.39 -2.12
N TRP A 56 20.48 6.39 -3.23
CA TRP A 56 19.03 6.48 -3.22
C TRP A 56 18.35 5.11 -3.09
N ALA A 57 19.07 4.00 -3.25
CA ALA A 57 18.48 2.65 -3.16
C ALA A 57 17.70 2.41 -1.85
N PRO A 58 18.18 2.84 -0.65
CA PRO A 58 17.46 2.69 0.62
C PRO A 58 16.12 3.45 0.68
N LEU A 59 15.85 4.38 -0.26
CA LEU A 59 14.54 5.02 -0.35
C LEU A 59 13.47 4.04 -0.84
N ALA A 60 13.82 2.94 -1.52
CA ALA A 60 12.86 1.91 -1.88
C ALA A 60 12.51 1.05 -0.66
N THR A 61 11.54 1.49 0.15
CA THR A 61 11.20 0.85 1.42
C THR A 61 10.15 -0.25 1.27
N ALA A 62 9.42 -0.27 0.15
CA ALA A 62 8.38 -1.25 -0.08
C ALA A 62 8.21 -1.62 -1.56
N LEU A 63 7.88 -2.88 -1.85
CA LEU A 63 7.52 -3.34 -3.19
C LEU A 63 6.06 -3.80 -3.24
N VAL A 64 5.29 -3.35 -4.22
CA VAL A 64 3.95 -3.89 -4.53
C VAL A 64 4.09 -5.00 -5.56
N VAL A 65 3.54 -6.18 -5.28
CA VAL A 65 3.55 -7.32 -6.20
C VAL A 65 2.13 -7.79 -6.51
N ASP A 66 1.80 -7.88 -7.81
CA ASP A 66 0.61 -8.60 -8.27
C ASP A 66 0.91 -10.11 -8.23
N LEU A 67 0.16 -10.84 -7.41
CA LEU A 67 0.53 -12.22 -7.04
C LEU A 67 -0.62 -13.20 -7.23
N ARG A 68 -0.35 -14.28 -7.98
CA ARG A 68 -1.19 -15.49 -7.99
C ARG A 68 -0.59 -16.57 -7.11
N VAL A 69 -0.90 -16.53 -5.82
CA VAL A 69 -0.29 -17.36 -4.74
C VAL A 69 -0.33 -18.86 -5.03
N ALA A 70 -1.42 -19.35 -5.61
CA ALA A 70 -1.62 -20.78 -5.87
C ALA A 70 -0.78 -21.33 -7.05
N SER A 71 -0.09 -20.47 -7.81
CA SER A 71 0.69 -20.87 -8.98
C SER A 71 2.19 -20.95 -8.68
N ASP A 72 2.89 -21.90 -9.30
CA ASP A 72 4.34 -22.02 -9.17
C ASP A 72 5.09 -20.79 -9.70
N ALA A 73 4.55 -20.14 -10.74
CA ALA A 73 5.08 -18.89 -11.26
C ALA A 73 4.97 -17.76 -10.22
N GLY A 74 3.81 -17.62 -9.57
CA GLY A 74 3.62 -16.64 -8.50
C GLY A 74 4.54 -16.88 -7.31
N ARG A 75 4.72 -18.14 -6.90
CA ARG A 75 5.66 -18.49 -5.81
C ARG A 75 7.11 -18.13 -6.16
N ARG A 76 7.55 -18.40 -7.39
CA ARG A 76 8.90 -18.00 -7.84
C ARG A 76 9.05 -16.48 -7.88
N LEU A 77 8.07 -15.77 -8.43
CA LEU A 77 8.06 -14.31 -8.46
C LEU A 77 8.18 -13.74 -7.04
N LEU A 78 7.40 -14.26 -6.09
CA LEU A 78 7.44 -13.80 -4.71
C LEU A 78 8.81 -14.01 -4.07
N GLU A 79 9.47 -15.16 -4.28
CA GLU A 79 10.83 -15.35 -3.76
C GLU A 79 11.82 -14.34 -4.35
N GLN A 80 11.74 -14.07 -5.67
CA GLN A 80 12.60 -13.06 -6.30
C GLN A 80 12.32 -11.64 -5.76
N VAL A 81 11.05 -11.32 -5.47
CA VAL A 81 10.65 -10.04 -4.86
C VAL A 81 11.17 -9.94 -3.42
N LEU A 82 11.07 -11.01 -2.63
CA LEU A 82 11.61 -11.04 -1.27
C LEU A 82 13.14 -10.89 -1.28
N ASP A 83 13.84 -11.60 -2.17
CA ASP A 83 15.30 -11.52 -2.28
C ASP A 83 15.77 -10.13 -2.72
N LEU A 84 15.08 -9.51 -3.68
CA LEU A 84 15.34 -8.12 -4.07
C LEU A 84 15.06 -7.15 -2.91
N SER A 85 13.96 -7.35 -2.19
CA SER A 85 13.59 -6.52 -1.03
C SER A 85 14.63 -6.59 0.08
N VAL A 86 15.20 -7.77 0.35
CA VAL A 86 16.33 -7.91 1.28
C VAL A 86 17.56 -7.19 0.75
N GLY A 87 17.87 -7.35 -0.54
CA GLY A 87 19.04 -6.74 -1.16
C GLY A 87 19.01 -5.20 -1.14
N MET A 88 17.83 -4.59 -1.14
CA MET A 88 17.64 -3.14 -1.03
C MET A 88 17.46 -2.63 0.40
N ASP A 89 17.53 -3.50 1.42
CA ASP A 89 17.20 -3.17 2.82
C ASP A 89 15.76 -2.62 2.98
N GLY A 90 14.82 -3.22 2.26
CA GLY A 90 13.41 -2.85 2.29
C GLY A 90 12.71 -3.27 3.59
N ASP A 91 11.56 -2.65 3.86
CA ASP A 91 10.74 -2.96 5.04
C ASP A 91 9.56 -3.88 4.69
N LEU A 92 8.85 -3.57 3.60
CA LEU A 92 7.54 -4.12 3.30
C LEU A 92 7.47 -4.79 1.93
N VAL A 93 6.64 -5.83 1.82
CA VAL A 93 6.16 -6.34 0.54
C VAL A 93 4.64 -6.37 0.55
N VAL A 94 4.02 -5.56 -0.30
CA VAL A 94 2.56 -5.42 -0.40
C VAL A 94 2.03 -6.39 -1.46
N LEU A 95 1.26 -7.36 -1.01
CA LEU A 95 0.72 -8.47 -1.78
C LEU A 95 -0.65 -8.10 -2.37
N CYS A 96 -0.67 -7.74 -3.65
CA CYS A 96 -1.88 -7.55 -4.43
C CYS A 96 -2.30 -8.91 -5.02
N CYS A 97 -3.02 -9.72 -4.24
CA CYS A 97 -3.32 -11.09 -4.63
C CYS A 97 -4.52 -11.22 -5.59
N ASP A 98 -4.29 -11.93 -6.69
CA ASP A 98 -5.33 -12.37 -7.63
C ASP A 98 -6.26 -13.41 -6.99
N GLY A 99 -7.54 -13.35 -7.35
CA GLY A 99 -8.54 -14.37 -7.05
C GLY A 99 -9.86 -13.75 -6.59
N PRO A 100 -10.92 -14.57 -6.47
CA PRO A 100 -12.19 -14.07 -5.94
C PRO A 100 -12.03 -13.60 -4.48
N PRO A 101 -12.89 -12.71 -3.98
CA PRO A 101 -12.88 -12.24 -2.60
C PRO A 101 -12.95 -13.40 -1.60
N LEU A 102 -12.25 -13.30 -0.47
CA LEU A 102 -12.12 -14.38 0.51
C LEU A 102 -13.48 -14.90 1.01
N ALA A 103 -14.41 -14.00 1.32
CA ALA A 103 -15.71 -14.32 1.89
C ALA A 103 -16.63 -15.11 0.94
N THR A 104 -16.28 -15.25 -0.35
CA THR A 104 -17.09 -16.05 -1.29
C THR A 104 -16.94 -17.56 -1.08
N ASP A 105 -15.85 -18.01 -0.45
CA ASP A 105 -15.57 -19.44 -0.22
C ASP A 105 -14.65 -19.59 1.01
N ALA A 106 -15.22 -20.03 2.12
CA ALA A 106 -14.54 -20.14 3.41
C ALA A 106 -13.40 -21.17 3.42
N GLU A 107 -13.56 -22.32 2.76
CA GLU A 107 -12.52 -23.37 2.73
C GLU A 107 -11.34 -22.91 1.88
N ARG A 108 -11.62 -22.29 0.72
CA ARG A 108 -10.58 -21.68 -0.10
C ARG A 108 -9.87 -20.56 0.66
N ALA A 109 -10.61 -19.69 1.34
CA ALA A 109 -10.03 -18.60 2.12
C ALA A 109 -9.09 -19.12 3.20
N LYS A 110 -9.51 -20.13 3.97
CA LYS A 110 -8.67 -20.77 4.99
C LYS A 110 -7.36 -21.32 4.42
N SER A 111 -7.45 -22.07 3.32
CA SER A 111 -6.27 -22.63 2.64
C SER A 111 -5.32 -21.54 2.11
N LEU A 112 -5.88 -20.47 1.56
CA LEU A 112 -5.11 -19.37 0.98
C LEU A 112 -4.45 -18.50 2.05
N LEU A 113 -5.15 -18.18 3.12
CA LEU A 113 -4.61 -17.44 4.27
C LEU A 113 -3.51 -18.24 4.96
N ALA A 114 -3.63 -19.56 5.08
CA ALA A 114 -2.55 -20.40 5.60
C ALA A 114 -1.27 -20.35 4.73
N GLN A 115 -1.43 -20.29 3.40
CA GLN A 115 -0.29 -20.11 2.49
C GLN A 115 0.35 -18.72 2.63
N LEU A 116 -0.47 -17.67 2.75
CA LEU A 116 -0.01 -16.30 2.93
C LEU A 116 0.67 -16.09 4.29
N ASP A 117 0.20 -16.74 5.35
CA ASP A 117 0.88 -16.78 6.64
C ASP A 117 2.24 -17.47 6.55
N ALA A 118 2.34 -18.59 5.83
CA ALA A 118 3.62 -19.27 5.62
C ALA A 118 4.62 -18.38 4.87
N ILE A 119 4.14 -17.59 3.91
CA ILE A 119 4.91 -16.55 3.22
C ILE A 119 5.36 -15.48 4.23
N GLY A 120 4.44 -14.96 5.05
CA GLY A 120 4.75 -13.93 6.05
C GLY A 120 5.81 -14.38 7.07
N ARG A 121 5.75 -15.62 7.55
CA ARG A 121 6.77 -16.16 8.47
C ARG A 121 8.16 -16.20 7.82
N ARG A 122 8.21 -16.57 6.54
CA ARG A 122 9.45 -16.60 5.76
C ARG A 122 10.02 -15.20 5.54
N ALA A 123 9.17 -14.25 5.14
CA ALA A 123 9.55 -12.86 4.95
C ALA A 123 10.08 -12.25 6.27
N ARG A 124 9.40 -12.51 7.39
CA ARG A 124 9.84 -12.06 8.73
C ARG A 124 11.20 -12.62 9.11
N GLY A 125 11.49 -13.87 8.77
CA GLY A 125 12.82 -14.46 8.97
C GLY A 125 13.94 -13.75 8.20
N LYS A 126 13.59 -12.97 7.17
CA LYS A 126 14.48 -12.12 6.38
C LYS A 126 14.44 -10.64 6.79
N GLY A 127 13.71 -10.28 7.85
CA GLY A 127 13.55 -8.89 8.30
C GLY A 127 12.42 -8.11 7.61
N LEU A 128 11.65 -8.73 6.72
CA LEU A 128 10.57 -8.10 5.94
C LEU A 128 9.20 -8.34 6.58
N LYS A 129 8.25 -7.41 6.38
CA LYS A 129 6.83 -7.64 6.69
C LYS A 129 6.00 -7.70 5.39
N THR A 130 5.25 -8.78 5.21
CA THR A 130 4.31 -8.89 4.08
C THR A 130 2.93 -8.38 4.48
N LEU A 131 2.28 -7.65 3.59
CA LEU A 131 0.96 -7.05 3.80
C LEU A 131 -0.01 -7.51 2.73
N LEU A 132 -1.22 -7.96 3.07
CA LEU A 132 -2.30 -8.02 2.08
C LEU A 132 -2.92 -6.63 1.95
N ILE A 133 -3.28 -6.24 0.72
CA ILE A 133 -3.95 -4.97 0.46
C ILE A 133 -5.41 -5.16 0.06
N ASN A 134 -6.32 -4.32 0.57
CA ASN A 134 -7.69 -4.29 0.07
C ASN A 134 -7.75 -3.58 -1.28
N ARG A 135 -8.42 -4.20 -2.24
CA ARG A 135 -8.55 -3.67 -3.60
C ARG A 135 -9.76 -4.29 -4.31
N GLN A 136 -10.44 -3.50 -5.11
CA GLN A 136 -11.56 -3.97 -5.93
C GLN A 136 -11.09 -5.11 -6.85
N GLY A 137 -11.84 -6.22 -6.88
CA GLY A 137 -11.52 -7.40 -7.69
C GLY A 137 -10.36 -8.26 -7.16
N ARG A 138 -9.89 -8.03 -5.92
CA ARG A 138 -8.83 -8.82 -5.27
C ARG A 138 -9.37 -9.62 -4.09
N LEU A 139 -8.49 -10.37 -3.40
CA LEU A 139 -8.87 -11.23 -2.28
C LEU A 139 -9.58 -10.48 -1.14
N ILE A 140 -9.10 -9.28 -0.79
CA ILE A 140 -9.75 -8.42 0.19
C ILE A 140 -10.46 -7.31 -0.58
N GLU A 141 -11.76 -7.48 -0.83
CA GLU A 141 -12.55 -6.50 -1.58
C GLU A 141 -13.45 -5.70 -0.64
N ARG A 142 -14.23 -6.40 0.18
CA ARG A 142 -15.22 -5.81 1.09
C ARG A 142 -14.89 -6.09 2.54
N ARG A 143 -15.65 -5.44 3.43
CA ARG A 143 -15.59 -5.61 4.88
C ARG A 143 -15.56 -7.08 5.34
N ALA A 144 -16.42 -7.93 4.77
CA ALA A 144 -16.46 -9.35 5.13
C ALA A 144 -15.12 -10.07 4.87
N ASP A 145 -14.36 -9.66 3.84
CA ASP A 145 -13.04 -10.22 3.57
C ASP A 145 -12.00 -9.75 4.60
N LEU A 146 -12.07 -8.48 5.00
CA LEU A 146 -11.24 -7.92 6.07
C LEU A 146 -11.49 -8.63 7.40
N GLU A 147 -12.75 -8.88 7.74
CA GLU A 147 -13.15 -9.59 8.96
C GLU A 147 -12.64 -11.04 8.95
N LEU A 148 -12.75 -11.74 7.82
CA LEU A 148 -12.24 -13.09 7.68
C LEU A 148 -10.71 -13.15 7.74
N PHE A 149 -10.03 -12.18 7.12
CA PHE A 149 -8.59 -12.00 7.24
C PHE A 149 -8.18 -11.78 8.71
N ALA A 150 -8.80 -10.82 9.40
CA ALA A 150 -8.45 -10.47 10.77
C ALA A 150 -8.74 -11.60 11.78
N ALA A 151 -9.75 -12.43 11.52
CA ALA A 151 -10.08 -13.59 12.33
C ALA A 151 -9.07 -14.74 12.18
N THR A 152 -8.29 -14.76 11.09
CA THR A 152 -7.43 -15.90 10.73
C THR A 152 -5.94 -15.55 10.81
N ALA A 153 -5.55 -14.38 10.32
CA ALA A 153 -4.16 -13.97 10.17
C ALA A 153 -3.54 -13.55 11.51
N ASP A 154 -2.30 -13.98 11.72
CA ASP A 154 -1.48 -13.49 12.83
C ASP A 154 -0.87 -12.12 12.46
N PRO A 155 -1.20 -11.03 13.18
CA PRO A 155 -0.76 -9.67 12.84
C PRO A 155 0.77 -9.46 12.89
N ASP A 156 1.49 -10.33 13.59
CA ASP A 156 2.96 -10.32 13.64
C ASP A 156 3.59 -11.01 12.43
N VAL A 157 2.81 -11.79 11.69
CA VAL A 157 3.25 -12.60 10.55
C VAL A 157 2.79 -11.98 9.23
N LEU A 158 1.53 -11.60 9.14
CA LEU A 158 0.89 -11.08 7.94
C LEU A 158 0.06 -9.85 8.30
N GLY A 159 0.50 -8.69 7.80
CA GLY A 159 -0.18 -7.43 8.06
C GLY A 159 -1.20 -7.05 6.99
N LEU A 160 -1.83 -5.91 7.22
CA LEU A 160 -2.79 -5.26 6.32
C LEU A 160 -2.21 -3.93 5.84
N ALA A 161 -2.23 -3.73 4.52
CA ALA A 161 -2.14 -2.44 3.87
C ALA A 161 -3.57 -1.99 3.56
N LEU A 162 -4.00 -0.85 4.12
CA LEU A 162 -5.37 -0.36 3.95
C LEU A 162 -5.42 0.76 2.91
N ASP A 163 -6.12 0.53 1.80
CA ASP A 163 -6.34 1.50 0.72
C ASP A 163 -7.69 2.21 0.86
N THR A 164 -7.64 3.52 1.12
CA THR A 164 -8.81 4.34 1.42
C THR A 164 -9.78 4.46 0.23
N ALA A 165 -9.26 4.63 -0.99
CA ALA A 165 -10.12 4.72 -2.17
C ALA A 165 -10.80 3.40 -2.47
N HIS A 166 -10.09 2.29 -2.33
CA HIS A 166 -10.68 0.98 -2.59
C HIS A 166 -11.69 0.55 -1.52
N LEU A 167 -11.53 0.97 -0.26
CA LEU A 167 -12.58 0.80 0.75
C LEU A 167 -13.88 1.46 0.29
N VAL A 168 -13.80 2.74 -0.05
CA VAL A 168 -14.94 3.54 -0.49
C VAL A 168 -15.58 2.96 -1.75
N LEU A 169 -14.76 2.62 -2.74
CA LEU A 169 -15.20 2.03 -4.00
C LEU A 169 -15.95 0.71 -3.79
N CYS A 170 -15.59 -0.05 -2.76
CA CYS A 170 -16.19 -1.34 -2.42
C CYS A 170 -17.33 -1.25 -1.40
N GLY A 171 -17.80 -0.03 -1.08
CA GLY A 171 -19.01 0.22 -0.30
C GLY A 171 -18.79 0.65 1.15
N GLU A 172 -17.54 0.84 1.58
CA GLU A 172 -17.26 1.41 2.90
C GLU A 172 -17.60 2.91 2.89
N THR A 173 -18.30 3.37 3.93
CA THR A 173 -18.70 4.79 4.04
C THR A 173 -17.93 5.54 5.12
N ASP A 174 -17.29 4.82 6.04
CA ASP A 174 -16.44 5.37 7.08
C ASP A 174 -15.09 4.63 7.11
N PRO A 175 -14.11 5.04 6.28
CA PRO A 175 -12.76 4.47 6.31
C PRO A 175 -12.08 4.60 7.68
N ALA A 176 -12.44 5.61 8.48
CA ALA A 176 -11.88 5.80 9.83
C ALA A 176 -12.36 4.70 10.79
N SER A 177 -13.60 4.21 10.65
CA SER A 177 -14.06 3.01 11.39
C SER A 177 -13.19 1.79 11.08
N THR A 178 -12.92 1.55 9.80
CA THR A 178 -12.06 0.44 9.33
C THR A 178 -10.66 0.54 9.90
N VAL A 179 -10.08 1.75 9.99
CA VAL A 179 -8.80 1.96 10.68
C VAL A 179 -8.85 1.47 12.14
N ARG A 180 -9.90 1.84 12.90
CA ARG A 180 -10.03 1.46 14.32
C ARG A 180 -10.25 -0.04 14.51
N ASP A 181 -11.06 -0.64 13.65
CA ASP A 181 -11.47 -2.03 13.78
C ASP A 181 -10.34 -2.99 13.44
N PHE A 182 -9.52 -2.66 12.43
CA PHE A 182 -8.42 -3.50 11.97
C PHE A 182 -7.04 -3.06 12.51
N ARG A 183 -7.01 -2.16 13.49
CA ARG A 183 -5.77 -1.57 14.09
C ARG A 183 -4.66 -2.54 14.44
N ARG A 184 -4.98 -3.79 14.80
CA ARG A 184 -3.99 -4.81 15.18
C ARG A 184 -3.17 -5.31 14.00
N HIS A 185 -3.77 -5.34 12.81
CA HIS A 185 -3.14 -5.86 11.60
C HIS A 185 -2.54 -4.76 10.72
N LEU A 186 -2.97 -3.51 10.89
CA LEU A 186 -2.48 -2.37 10.10
C LEU A 186 -0.97 -2.19 10.24
N ALA A 187 -0.30 -2.09 9.10
CA ALA A 187 1.12 -1.75 9.02
C ALA A 187 1.45 -0.77 7.89
N ASP A 188 0.54 -0.58 6.94
CA ASP A 188 0.56 0.50 5.97
C ASP A 188 -0.88 1.01 5.71
N VAL A 189 -1.01 2.31 5.43
CA VAL A 189 -2.27 2.92 4.98
C VAL A 189 -1.98 3.67 3.70
N HIS A 190 -2.53 3.17 2.59
CA HIS A 190 -2.46 3.83 1.30
C HIS A 190 -3.50 4.96 1.27
N LEU A 191 -3.01 6.19 1.37
CA LEU A 191 -3.78 7.41 1.24
C LEU A 191 -4.03 7.66 -0.25
N LYS A 192 -5.11 7.07 -0.76
CA LYS A 192 -5.56 7.16 -2.14
C LYS A 192 -6.93 7.82 -2.19
N ASP A 193 -7.09 8.79 -3.07
CA ASP A 193 -8.31 9.61 -3.15
C ASP A 193 -9.18 9.19 -4.35
N LEU A 194 -10.45 9.55 -4.31
CA LEU A 194 -11.47 9.09 -5.25
C LEU A 194 -12.43 10.24 -5.59
N ALA A 195 -12.74 10.41 -6.87
CA ALA A 195 -13.75 11.38 -7.29
C ALA A 195 -15.16 11.00 -6.83
N ARG A 196 -15.95 12.01 -6.43
CA ARG A 196 -17.32 11.86 -5.89
C ARG A 196 -18.32 11.12 -6.78
N SER A 197 -18.09 11.05 -8.09
CA SER A 197 -18.97 10.39 -9.06
C SER A 197 -19.07 8.86 -8.89
N ARG A 198 -18.54 8.30 -7.78
CA ARG A 198 -18.34 6.87 -7.53
C ARG A 198 -18.66 6.36 -6.11
N PHE A 199 -19.20 7.17 -5.20
CA PHE A 199 -19.68 6.68 -3.89
C PHE A 199 -21.06 6.01 -4.02
N PRO A 200 -21.31 4.93 -3.25
CA PRO A 200 -21.25 3.54 -3.72
C PRO A 200 -22.34 3.19 -4.75
N MET A 201 -22.13 2.10 -5.52
CA MET A 201 -23.01 1.47 -6.53
C MET A 201 -22.52 1.62 -7.97
N LEU A 202 -21.39 1.01 -8.31
CA LEU A 202 -21.17 0.57 -9.70
C LEU A 202 -20.51 -0.80 -9.70
N GLU A 203 -21.34 -1.85 -9.62
CA GLU A 203 -20.94 -3.18 -10.08
C GLU A 203 -20.28 -3.03 -11.46
N GLY A 204 -18.99 -3.31 -11.55
CA GLY A 204 -18.24 -3.35 -12.81
C GLY A 204 -17.74 -2.03 -13.40
N LYS A 205 -17.77 -0.88 -12.70
CA LYS A 205 -17.05 0.33 -13.18
C LYS A 205 -15.85 0.66 -12.30
N GLN A 206 -14.71 0.92 -12.94
CA GLN A 206 -13.52 1.42 -12.25
C GLN A 206 -13.81 2.80 -11.65
N GLY A 207 -13.34 2.99 -10.41
CA GLY A 207 -13.33 4.28 -9.73
C GLY A 207 -12.42 5.27 -10.49
N GLU A 208 -12.76 6.56 -10.45
CA GLU A 208 -11.87 7.59 -10.95
C GLU A 208 -10.96 8.04 -9.81
N LEU A 209 -9.78 7.41 -9.72
CA LEU A 209 -8.77 7.71 -8.73
C LEU A 209 -8.25 9.14 -8.91
N ARG A 210 -7.90 9.79 -7.81
CA ARG A 210 -7.37 11.15 -7.78
C ARG A 210 -6.10 11.21 -6.94
N SER A 211 -5.25 12.18 -7.26
CA SER A 211 -4.18 12.60 -6.35
C SER A 211 -4.80 13.03 -5.01
N ILE A 212 -4.07 12.78 -3.92
CA ILE A 212 -4.57 13.07 -2.58
C ILE A 212 -5.00 14.54 -2.43
N GLY A 213 -6.23 14.78 -1.94
CA GLY A 213 -6.79 16.11 -1.79
C GLY A 213 -7.47 16.68 -3.05
N GLU A 214 -7.43 15.96 -4.17
CA GLU A 214 -8.17 16.30 -5.39
C GLU A 214 -9.44 15.44 -5.60
N GLY A 215 -9.69 14.47 -4.71
CA GLY A 215 -10.94 13.73 -4.63
C GLY A 215 -11.81 14.22 -3.48
N GLU A 216 -12.68 13.34 -2.98
CA GLU A 216 -13.69 13.68 -1.97
C GLU A 216 -13.70 12.77 -0.75
N ILE A 217 -12.63 11.98 -0.54
CA ILE A 217 -12.45 11.28 0.74
C ILE A 217 -12.05 12.31 1.81
N ASP A 218 -12.82 12.40 2.89
CA ASP A 218 -12.41 13.21 4.05
C ASP A 218 -11.36 12.44 4.85
N PHE A 219 -10.10 12.85 4.72
CA PHE A 219 -8.99 12.25 5.44
C PHE A 219 -8.89 12.70 6.89
N ARG A 220 -9.55 13.78 7.32
CA ARG A 220 -9.45 14.24 8.73
C ARG A 220 -9.86 13.15 9.73
N PRO A 221 -11.04 12.51 9.61
CA PRO A 221 -11.41 11.40 10.49
C PRO A 221 -10.44 10.21 10.43
N VAL A 222 -9.83 9.95 9.27
CA VAL A 222 -8.85 8.87 9.08
C VAL A 222 -7.60 9.14 9.91
N PHE A 223 -7.03 10.34 9.83
CA PHE A 223 -5.87 10.74 10.63
C PHE A 223 -6.19 10.78 12.12
N GLU A 224 -7.35 11.30 12.52
CA GLU A 224 -7.81 11.25 13.91
C GLU A 224 -7.92 9.81 14.44
N ALA A 225 -8.42 8.89 13.62
CA ALA A 225 -8.48 7.48 13.99
C ALA A 225 -7.07 6.86 14.13
N LEU A 226 -6.14 7.19 13.23
CA LEU A 226 -4.74 6.74 13.31
C LEU A 226 -4.06 7.26 14.59
N ASP A 227 -4.25 8.53 14.93
CA ASP A 227 -3.74 9.13 16.16
C ASP A 227 -4.35 8.44 17.40
N ALA A 228 -5.67 8.23 17.39
CA ALA A 228 -6.40 7.63 18.52
C ALA A 228 -5.97 6.18 18.80
N ILE A 229 -5.58 5.42 17.78
CA ILE A 229 -5.04 4.06 17.95
C ILE A 229 -3.53 4.04 18.20
N GLY A 230 -2.87 5.22 18.22
CA GLY A 230 -1.42 5.33 18.38
C GLY A 230 -0.64 4.69 17.23
N TYR A 231 -1.13 4.82 16.00
CA TYR A 231 -0.53 4.19 14.83
C TYR A 231 0.89 4.70 14.55
N THR A 232 1.83 3.77 14.36
CA THR A 232 3.25 4.07 14.07
C THR A 232 3.75 3.40 12.79
N GLY A 233 2.85 2.80 12.01
CA GLY A 233 3.20 2.17 10.75
C GLY A 233 3.41 3.18 9.62
N TRP A 234 3.48 2.68 8.39
CA TRP A 234 3.63 3.51 7.20
C TRP A 234 2.31 4.19 6.82
N LEU A 235 2.43 5.41 6.30
CA LEU A 235 1.41 6.06 5.48
C LEU A 235 1.99 6.19 4.08
N THR A 236 1.37 5.58 3.09
CA THR A 236 1.81 5.66 1.69
C THR A 236 0.86 6.54 0.92
N VAL A 237 1.31 7.70 0.42
CA VAL A 237 0.52 8.44 -0.56
C VAL A 237 0.61 7.72 -1.90
N ASP A 238 -0.50 7.13 -2.35
CA ASP A 238 -0.53 6.25 -3.53
C ASP A 238 -1.24 6.93 -4.70
N ASP A 239 -0.48 7.68 -5.50
CA ASP A 239 -0.98 8.48 -6.62
C ASP A 239 -1.08 7.64 -7.90
N GLU A 240 -2.31 7.29 -8.26
CA GLU A 240 -2.67 6.64 -9.53
C GLU A 240 -3.69 7.49 -10.32
N GLY A 241 -3.78 8.79 -10.03
CA GLY A 241 -4.77 9.71 -10.63
C GLY A 241 -4.44 10.14 -12.06
N GLY A 242 -3.20 9.87 -12.52
CA GLY A 242 -2.82 9.82 -13.93
C GLY A 242 -3.04 11.12 -14.71
N SER A 243 -2.15 12.10 -14.56
CA SER A 243 -1.91 13.14 -15.60
C SER A 243 -0.70 14.03 -15.34
N ARG A 244 -0.14 14.03 -14.12
CA ARG A 244 0.94 14.94 -13.70
C ARG A 244 2.29 14.24 -13.63
N GLU A 245 3.35 15.05 -13.60
CA GLU A 245 4.72 14.58 -13.40
C GLU A 245 5.00 14.28 -11.92
N PRO A 246 5.92 13.35 -11.59
CA PRO A 246 6.17 12.91 -10.22
C PRO A 246 6.47 14.02 -9.21
N VAL A 247 7.28 15.01 -9.60
CA VAL A 247 7.65 16.15 -8.73
C VAL A 247 6.40 16.96 -8.35
N GLU A 248 5.49 17.17 -9.29
CA GLU A 248 4.25 17.90 -9.04
C GLU A 248 3.33 17.12 -8.10
N CYS A 249 3.17 15.81 -8.32
CA CYS A 249 2.39 14.95 -7.43
C CYS A 249 2.96 14.94 -6.01
N MET A 250 4.28 14.81 -5.84
CA MET A 250 4.92 14.83 -4.51
C MET A 250 4.78 16.17 -3.81
N SER A 251 4.94 17.30 -4.53
CA SER A 251 4.73 18.64 -3.96
C SER A 251 3.31 18.80 -3.42
N ARG A 252 2.31 18.47 -4.23
CA ARG A 252 0.89 18.61 -3.86
C ARG A 252 0.50 17.68 -2.72
N ALA A 253 1.01 16.45 -2.73
CA ALA A 253 0.82 15.50 -1.65
C ALA A 253 1.42 16.01 -0.33
N SER A 254 2.64 16.56 -0.37
CA SER A 254 3.29 17.16 0.80
C SER A 254 2.48 18.33 1.36
N GLU A 255 2.04 19.24 0.50
CA GLU A 255 1.19 20.37 0.87
C GLU A 255 -0.12 19.91 1.54
N PHE A 256 -0.79 18.89 0.96
CA PHE A 256 -2.00 18.33 1.51
C PHE A 256 -1.77 17.72 2.91
N LEU A 257 -0.75 16.87 3.05
CA LEU A 257 -0.42 16.26 4.33
C LEU A 257 -0.09 17.30 5.40
N GLN A 258 0.69 18.33 5.05
CA GLN A 258 0.99 19.44 5.96
C GLN A 258 -0.29 20.17 6.40
N SER A 259 -1.25 20.38 5.48
CA SER A 259 -2.52 21.03 5.81
C SER A 259 -3.36 20.24 6.82
N ILE A 260 -3.37 18.90 6.70
CA ILE A 260 -4.07 18.00 7.64
C ILE A 260 -3.39 18.05 9.02
N LEU A 261 -2.07 17.89 9.06
CA LEU A 261 -1.29 17.85 10.30
C LEU A 261 -1.28 19.18 11.05
N GLN A 262 -1.29 20.33 10.35
CA GLN A 262 -1.40 21.65 10.96
C GLN A 262 -2.83 21.94 11.48
N GLY A 263 -3.85 21.42 10.81
CA GLY A 263 -5.25 21.57 11.20
C GLY A 263 -5.57 20.92 12.55
N GLN A 264 -4.90 19.82 12.89
CA GLN A 264 -5.08 19.11 14.16
C GLN A 264 -4.52 19.87 15.39
N GLY A 265 -3.57 20.79 15.19
CA GLY A 265 -2.93 21.55 16.28
C GLY A 265 -3.72 22.76 16.80
N LYS A 266 -4.83 23.13 16.16
CA LYS A 266 -5.65 24.31 16.53
C LYS A 266 -6.92 23.98 17.31
N GLY A 267 -7.14 22.72 17.67
CA GLY A 267 -8.34 22.23 18.36
C GLY A 267 -8.14 21.81 19.82
N GLN A 268 -7.07 22.27 20.48
CA GLN A 268 -6.77 21.95 21.88
C GLN A 268 -6.94 23.17 22.80
#